data_AF-A0A5S4H148-F1
#
_entry.id   AF-A0A5S4H148-F1
#
_cell.length_a   1.000
_cell.length_b   1.000
_cell.length_c   1.000
_cell.angle_alpha   90.00
_cell.angle_beta   90.00
_cell.angle_gamma   90.00
#
_symmetry.space_group_name_H-M   'P 1'
#
loop_
_entity.id
_entity.type
_entity.pdbx_description
1 polymer ?
#
loop_
_entity_poly.entity_id
_entity_poly.type
_entity_poly.pdbx_seq_one_letter_code
_entity_poly.pdbx_strand_id
1 'polypeptide(L)'
;MRANFEDAYRELAPAAARLLRLLSLPPGDDIGPAAAAALADMPESQARGLLETLAAHGLVAASGDRFRLPGPVLGFARERAEHEETEDGRNAALRRLLDHSLVQAGGAAEPGGLGAALLDRERWSEAAEVLGERLTEAEDEAERARVLAALGDAYLRAHRPVAAINFFGQALDIVRRRGEVGEQAGMFVHLADAARERGDHAAEGAALGRAAVLALEDGAP
;
A
#
# COMPACT_ATOMS: atom_id res chain seq x y z
N MET A 1 -22.11 -16.63 -17.91
CA MET A 1 -21.25 -16.48 -16.71
C MET A 1 -21.24 -15.03 -16.21
N ARG A 2 -20.92 -14.00 -17.01
CA ARG A 2 -21.01 -12.58 -16.58
C ARG A 2 -22.39 -12.14 -16.08
N ALA A 3 -23.47 -12.57 -16.74
CA ALA A 3 -24.84 -12.23 -16.32
C ALA A 3 -25.14 -12.67 -14.87
N ASN A 4 -24.66 -13.85 -14.45
CA ASN A 4 -24.87 -14.33 -13.09
C ASN A 4 -24.10 -13.51 -12.04
N PHE A 5 -22.92 -12.98 -12.38
CA PHE A 5 -22.17 -12.10 -11.46
C PHE A 5 -22.84 -10.74 -11.30
N GLU A 6 -23.35 -10.20 -12.40
CA GLU A 6 -24.11 -8.94 -12.41
C GLU A 6 -25.36 -9.04 -11.52
N ASP A 7 -26.12 -10.12 -11.66
CA ASP A 7 -27.33 -10.34 -10.88
C ASP A 7 -27.00 -10.53 -9.39
N ALA A 8 -26.02 -11.40 -9.07
CA ALA A 8 -25.55 -11.58 -7.69
C ALA A 8 -25.05 -10.26 -7.08
N TYR A 9 -24.35 -9.42 -7.86
CA TYR A 9 -23.85 -8.12 -7.41
C TYR A 9 -24.96 -7.12 -7.11
N ARG A 10 -26.03 -7.09 -7.92
CA ARG A 10 -27.18 -6.19 -7.69
C ARG A 10 -28.00 -6.59 -6.46
N GLU A 11 -27.98 -7.86 -6.08
CA GLU A 11 -28.65 -8.37 -4.88
C GLU A 11 -27.87 -8.05 -3.59
N LEU A 12 -26.59 -7.67 -3.69
CA LEU A 12 -25.77 -7.35 -2.53
C LEU A 12 -26.24 -6.07 -1.83
N ALA A 13 -26.18 -6.11 -0.50
CA ALA A 13 -26.23 -4.89 0.29
C ALA A 13 -25.05 -3.96 -0.09
N PRO A 14 -25.21 -2.62 -0.02
CA PRO A 14 -24.18 -1.67 -0.44
C PRO A 14 -22.79 -1.91 0.16
N ALA A 15 -22.73 -2.34 1.43
CA ALA A 15 -21.47 -2.65 2.10
C ALA A 15 -20.76 -3.89 1.52
N ALA A 16 -21.51 -4.93 1.14
CA ALA A 16 -20.95 -6.13 0.52
C ALA A 16 -20.49 -5.84 -0.92
N ALA A 17 -21.27 -5.08 -1.69
CA ALA A 17 -20.89 -4.64 -3.03
C ALA A 17 -19.60 -3.80 -2.99
N ARG A 18 -19.50 -2.86 -2.04
CA ARG A 18 -18.28 -2.07 -1.81
C ARG A 18 -17.10 -2.96 -1.44
N LEU A 19 -17.28 -3.90 -0.50
CA LEU A 19 -16.21 -4.81 -0.12
C LEU A 19 -15.70 -5.61 -1.33
N LEU A 20 -16.59 -6.16 -2.16
CA LEU A 20 -16.20 -6.88 -3.38
C LEU A 20 -15.34 -6.02 -4.30
N ARG A 21 -15.72 -4.75 -4.54
CA ARG A 21 -14.94 -3.80 -5.35
C ARG A 21 -13.56 -3.56 -4.74
N LEU A 22 -13.48 -3.32 -3.44
CA LEU A 22 -12.20 -3.04 -2.77
C LEU A 22 -11.27 -4.25 -2.78
N LEU A 23 -11.79 -5.47 -2.60
CA LEU A 23 -11.02 -6.70 -2.67
C LEU A 23 -10.34 -6.94 -4.02
N SER A 24 -10.78 -6.25 -5.07
CA SER A 24 -10.18 -6.33 -6.40
C SER A 24 -8.93 -5.46 -6.59
N LEU A 25 -8.68 -4.54 -5.65
CA LEU A 25 -7.58 -3.58 -5.66
C LEU A 25 -6.22 -4.22 -5.34
N PRO A 26 -6.05 -4.96 -4.22
CA PRO A 26 -4.77 -5.59 -3.94
C PRO A 26 -4.47 -6.70 -4.96
N PRO A 27 -3.23 -6.76 -5.46
CA PRO A 27 -2.75 -7.89 -6.22
C PRO A 27 -2.35 -9.02 -5.27
N GLY A 28 -3.18 -10.07 -5.19
CA GLY A 28 -2.93 -11.25 -4.38
C GLY A 28 -4.07 -12.25 -4.50
N ASP A 29 -3.78 -13.52 -4.22
CA ASP A 29 -4.76 -14.60 -4.38
C ASP A 29 -5.73 -14.69 -3.20
N ASP A 30 -5.25 -14.45 -1.96
CA ASP A 30 -6.01 -14.70 -0.74
C ASP A 30 -5.89 -13.54 0.26
N ILE A 31 -7.00 -13.17 0.91
CA ILE A 31 -7.04 -12.15 1.97
C ILE A 31 -7.67 -12.73 3.24
N GLY A 32 -7.17 -12.31 4.41
CA GLY A 32 -7.80 -12.61 5.71
C GLY A 32 -8.82 -11.54 6.13
N PRO A 33 -9.73 -11.84 7.08
CA PRO A 33 -10.71 -10.88 7.59
C PRO A 33 -10.10 -9.57 8.12
N ALA A 34 -8.96 -9.63 8.82
CA ALA A 34 -8.29 -8.43 9.36
C ALA A 34 -7.81 -7.49 8.25
N ALA A 35 -7.21 -8.04 7.19
CA ALA A 35 -6.76 -7.27 6.04
C ALA A 35 -7.95 -6.69 5.23
N ALA A 36 -9.03 -7.46 5.08
CA ALA A 36 -10.27 -6.98 4.44
C ALA A 36 -10.93 -5.85 5.27
N ALA A 37 -10.85 -5.94 6.59
CA ALA A 37 -11.36 -4.92 7.52
C ALA A 37 -10.58 -3.61 7.40
N ALA A 38 -9.25 -3.68 7.39
CA ALA A 38 -8.38 -2.53 7.16
C ALA A 38 -8.67 -1.87 5.80
N LEU A 39 -8.75 -2.67 4.74
CA LEU A 39 -9.07 -2.22 3.39
C LEU A 39 -10.40 -1.46 3.33
N ALA A 40 -11.45 -1.99 3.96
CA ALA A 40 -12.80 -1.44 3.89
C ALA A 40 -13.13 -0.37 4.95
N ASP A 41 -12.19 -0.10 5.86
CA ASP A 41 -12.32 0.82 7.00
C ASP A 41 -13.50 0.44 7.93
N MET A 42 -13.46 -0.78 8.45
CA MET A 42 -14.53 -1.31 9.29
C MET A 42 -14.03 -2.32 10.34
N PRO A 43 -14.84 -2.68 11.35
CA PRO A 43 -14.49 -3.73 12.30
C PRO A 43 -14.30 -5.10 11.64
N GLU A 44 -13.36 -5.90 12.14
CA GLU A 44 -13.05 -7.23 11.58
C GLU A 44 -14.25 -8.19 11.59
N SER A 45 -15.08 -8.15 12.63
CA SER A 45 -16.30 -8.96 12.70
C SER A 45 -17.28 -8.62 11.59
N GLN A 46 -17.39 -7.34 11.21
CA GLN A 46 -18.22 -6.90 10.10
C GLN A 46 -17.65 -7.35 8.76
N ALA A 47 -16.34 -7.19 8.56
CA ALA A 47 -15.67 -7.66 7.35
C ALA A 47 -15.84 -9.17 7.17
N ARG A 48 -15.68 -9.97 8.24
CA ARG A 48 -15.89 -11.42 8.21
C ARG A 48 -17.31 -11.79 7.76
N GLY A 49 -18.34 -11.17 8.34
CA GLY A 49 -19.73 -11.42 7.94
C GLY A 49 -20.03 -11.03 6.48
N LEU A 50 -19.42 -9.94 5.99
CA LEU A 50 -19.54 -9.56 4.58
C LEU A 50 -18.80 -10.54 3.65
N LEU A 51 -17.62 -11.02 4.04
CA LEU A 51 -16.87 -12.05 3.28
C LEU A 51 -17.65 -13.36 3.19
N GLU A 52 -18.27 -13.80 4.29
CA GLU A 52 -19.17 -14.96 4.31
C GLU A 52 -20.39 -14.75 3.41
N THR A 53 -20.97 -13.54 3.41
CA THR A 53 -22.07 -13.17 2.51
C THR A 53 -21.65 -13.25 1.05
N LEU A 54 -20.48 -12.72 0.70
CA LEU A 54 -19.93 -12.79 -0.65
C LEU A 54 -19.64 -14.24 -1.07
N ALA A 55 -19.18 -15.08 -0.13
CA ALA A 55 -18.97 -16.51 -0.37
C ALA A 55 -20.29 -17.25 -0.63
N ALA A 56 -21.35 -16.92 0.10
CA ALA A 56 -22.69 -17.49 -0.12
C ALA A 56 -23.26 -17.14 -1.51
N HIS A 57 -22.90 -15.98 -2.07
CA HIS A 57 -23.26 -15.59 -3.45
C HIS A 57 -22.30 -16.15 -4.51
N GLY A 58 -21.29 -16.94 -4.12
CA GLY A 58 -20.29 -17.51 -5.03
C GLY A 58 -19.34 -16.47 -5.65
N LEU A 59 -19.27 -15.27 -5.08
CA LEU A 59 -18.40 -14.18 -5.55
C LEU A 59 -16.99 -14.25 -4.95
N VAL A 60 -16.85 -14.96 -3.84
CA VAL A 60 -15.57 -15.20 -3.15
C VAL A 60 -15.49 -16.68 -2.79
N ALA A 61 -14.30 -17.27 -2.91
CA ALA A 61 -14.03 -18.63 -2.45
C ALA A 61 -13.41 -18.58 -1.05
N ALA A 62 -14.00 -19.30 -0.09
CA ALA A 62 -13.45 -19.43 1.27
C ALA A 62 -12.57 -20.69 1.38
N SER A 63 -11.41 -20.54 2.02
CA SER A 63 -10.49 -21.64 2.35
C SER A 63 -9.96 -21.43 3.77
N GLY A 64 -10.60 -22.07 4.75
CA GLY A 64 -10.31 -21.79 6.17
C GLY A 64 -10.68 -20.35 6.54
N ASP A 65 -9.72 -19.59 7.10
CA ASP A 65 -9.87 -18.17 7.44
C ASP A 65 -9.35 -17.24 6.32
N ARG A 66 -9.20 -17.75 5.10
CA ARG A 66 -8.77 -17.00 3.92
C ARG A 66 -9.85 -16.96 2.85
N PHE A 67 -9.89 -15.85 2.12
CA PHE A 67 -10.89 -15.56 1.11
C PHE A 67 -10.21 -15.15 -0.19
N ARG A 68 -10.63 -15.75 -1.30
CA ARG A 68 -10.07 -15.52 -2.64
C ARG A 68 -11.13 -14.97 -3.58
N LEU A 69 -10.78 -13.96 -4.37
CA LEU A 69 -11.61 -13.58 -5.53
C LEU A 69 -11.25 -14.47 -6.71
N PRO A 70 -12.19 -15.29 -7.23
CA PRO A 70 -11.92 -16.08 -8.43
C PRO A 70 -11.61 -15.15 -9.62
N GLY A 71 -10.68 -15.54 -10.50
CA GLY A 71 -10.23 -14.70 -11.63
C GLY A 71 -11.35 -14.04 -12.47
N PRO A 72 -12.42 -14.78 -12.85
CA PRO A 72 -13.56 -14.17 -13.56
C PRO A 72 -14.30 -13.10 -12.75
N VAL A 73 -14.42 -13.29 -11.43
CA VAL A 73 -15.04 -12.32 -10.52
C VAL A 73 -14.09 -11.15 -10.26
N LEU A 74 -12.78 -11.40 -10.17
CA LEU A 74 -11.77 -10.35 -10.03
C LEU A 74 -11.85 -9.34 -11.18
N GLY A 75 -11.92 -9.82 -12.43
CA GLY A 75 -12.07 -8.94 -13.60
C GLY A 75 -13.35 -8.10 -13.55
N PHE A 76 -14.47 -8.70 -13.12
CA PHE A 76 -15.73 -7.99 -12.94
C PHE A 76 -15.65 -6.95 -11.80
N ALA A 77 -15.11 -7.32 -10.65
CA ALA A 77 -14.98 -6.46 -9.49
C ALA A 77 -14.05 -5.26 -9.76
N ARG A 78 -13.00 -5.44 -10.57
CA ARG A 78 -12.12 -4.34 -11.05
C ARG A 78 -12.86 -3.36 -11.93
N GLU A 79 -13.59 -3.86 -12.93
CA GLU A 79 -14.43 -3.02 -13.80
C GLU A 79 -15.42 -2.20 -12.95
N ARG A 80 -16.04 -2.84 -11.95
CA ARG A 80 -16.93 -2.16 -11.00
C ARG A 80 -16.21 -1.12 -10.14
N ALA A 81 -15.03 -1.44 -9.63
CA ALA A 81 -14.23 -0.50 -8.84
C ALA A 81 -13.81 0.73 -9.66
N GLU A 82 -13.46 0.58 -10.93
CA GLU A 82 -13.10 1.69 -11.82
C GLU A 82 -14.28 2.64 -12.10
N HIS A 83 -15.50 2.10 -12.18
CA HIS A 83 -16.70 2.89 -12.48
C HIS A 83 -17.36 3.49 -11.24
N GLU A 84 -17.30 2.80 -10.10
CA GLU A 84 -18.10 3.13 -8.91
C GLU A 84 -17.27 3.66 -7.73
N GLU A 85 -15.94 3.48 -7.72
CA GLU A 85 -15.05 4.05 -6.71
C GLU A 85 -14.23 5.21 -7.29
N THR A 86 -14.06 6.27 -6.50
CA THR A 86 -13.15 7.35 -6.86
C THR A 86 -11.70 6.87 -6.80
N GLU A 87 -10.82 7.50 -7.58
CA GLU A 87 -9.38 7.21 -7.52
C GLU A 87 -8.81 7.44 -6.11
N ASP A 88 -9.18 8.56 -5.46
CA ASP A 88 -8.83 8.84 -4.06
C ASP A 88 -9.34 7.76 -3.09
N GLY A 89 -10.56 7.26 -3.31
CA GLY A 89 -11.15 6.19 -2.49
C GLY A 89 -10.38 4.88 -2.61
N ARG A 90 -9.95 4.53 -3.83
CA ARG A 90 -9.12 3.35 -4.11
C ARG A 90 -7.73 3.50 -3.48
N ASN A 91 -7.09 4.66 -3.64
CA ASN A 91 -5.78 4.95 -3.04
C ASN A 91 -5.83 4.91 -1.50
N ALA A 92 -6.88 5.48 -0.90
CA ALA A 92 -7.07 5.44 0.55
C ALA A 92 -7.27 4.00 1.07
N ALA A 93 -7.99 3.15 0.33
CA ALA A 93 -8.16 1.74 0.69
C ALA A 93 -6.84 0.97 0.65
N LEU A 94 -6.05 1.12 -0.42
CA LEU A 94 -4.74 0.48 -0.54
C LEU A 94 -3.78 0.93 0.58
N ARG A 95 -3.77 2.22 0.94
CA ARG A 95 -2.98 2.72 2.08
C ARG A 95 -3.32 2.01 3.38
N ARG A 96 -4.61 1.93 3.75
CA ARG A 96 -5.01 1.26 5.00
C ARG A 96 -4.59 -0.21 5.03
N LEU A 97 -4.68 -0.90 3.90
CA LEU A 97 -4.19 -2.27 3.78
C LEU A 97 -2.67 -2.36 4.00
N LEU A 98 -1.91 -1.45 3.40
CA LEU A 98 -0.46 -1.39 3.56
C LEU A 98 -0.05 -1.09 4.99
N ASP A 99 -0.69 -0.12 5.63
CA ASP A 99 -0.47 0.22 7.04
C ASP A 99 -0.70 -1.01 7.93
N HIS A 100 -1.77 -1.77 7.66
CA HIS A 100 -2.05 -3.02 8.36
C HIS A 100 -0.96 -4.07 8.12
N SER A 101 -0.55 -4.29 6.86
CA SER A 101 0.47 -5.30 6.53
C SER A 101 1.84 -4.97 7.13
N LEU A 102 2.24 -3.69 7.12
CA LEU A 102 3.52 -3.24 7.69
C LEU A 102 3.56 -3.44 9.21
N VAL A 103 2.46 -3.13 9.91
CA VAL A 103 2.32 -3.40 11.36
C VAL A 103 2.44 -4.91 11.64
N GLN A 104 1.82 -5.75 10.81
CA GLN A 104 1.83 -7.21 11.00
C GLN A 104 3.18 -7.86 10.67
N ALA A 105 3.94 -7.31 9.73
CA ALA A 105 5.28 -7.79 9.37
C ALA A 105 6.36 -7.48 10.42
N GLY A 106 6.00 -6.87 11.56
CA GLY A 106 6.97 -6.39 12.56
C GLY A 106 7.70 -5.13 12.12
N GLY A 107 7.39 -4.61 10.94
CA GLY A 107 7.81 -3.33 10.42
C GLY A 107 6.92 -2.21 10.94
N ALA A 108 6.88 -2.02 12.25
CA ALA A 108 6.97 -0.63 12.67
C ALA A 108 8.28 -0.16 12.02
N ALA A 109 8.20 0.65 10.96
CA ALA A 109 9.30 1.52 10.63
C ALA A 109 9.55 2.27 11.93
N GLU A 110 10.52 1.78 12.73
CA GLU A 110 10.91 2.37 13.98
C GLU A 110 11.08 3.84 13.67
N PRO A 111 10.29 4.74 14.28
CA PRO A 111 10.51 6.16 14.11
C PRO A 111 11.92 6.59 14.55
N GLY A 112 12.74 5.68 15.11
CA GLY A 112 14.05 5.92 15.70
C GLY A 112 15.29 5.78 14.80
N GLY A 113 15.18 5.35 13.54
CA GLY A 113 16.36 5.25 12.66
C GLY A 113 16.61 6.54 11.87
N LEU A 114 17.28 7.54 12.46
CA LEU A 114 17.54 8.89 11.90
C LEU A 114 16.30 9.80 11.72
N GLY A 115 15.11 9.27 11.48
CA GLY A 115 13.87 10.05 11.33
C GLY A 115 13.45 10.82 12.59
N ALA A 116 13.64 10.24 13.79
CA ALA A 116 13.38 10.92 15.06
C ALA A 116 14.33 12.10 15.34
N ALA A 117 15.57 12.05 14.82
CA ALA A 117 16.53 13.14 14.97
C ALA A 117 16.18 14.36 14.09
N LEU A 118 15.26 14.19 13.13
CA LEU A 118 14.75 15.25 12.25
C LEU A 118 13.46 15.91 12.79
N LEU A 119 13.01 15.56 14.00
CA LEU A 119 11.76 16.04 14.60
C LEU A 119 11.81 17.49 15.12
N ASP A 120 12.61 18.37 14.53
CA ASP A 120 12.47 19.81 14.76
C ASP A 120 11.87 20.47 13.51
N ARG A 121 10.62 20.92 13.69
CA ARG A 121 9.60 21.14 12.66
C ARG A 121 9.91 22.20 11.59
N GLU A 122 11.06 22.87 11.67
CA GLU A 122 11.37 24.08 10.89
C GLU A 122 12.72 24.03 10.16
N ARG A 123 13.49 22.93 10.24
CA ARG A 123 14.87 22.87 9.69
C ARG A 123 15.08 21.77 8.64
N TRP A 124 14.04 21.41 7.89
CA TRP A 124 14.10 20.35 6.87
C TRP A 124 15.15 20.60 5.78
N SER A 125 15.48 21.85 5.48
CA SER A 125 16.55 22.19 4.52
C SER A 125 17.94 21.90 5.08
N GLU A 126 18.17 22.19 6.36
CA GLU A 126 19.45 21.90 7.02
C GLU A 126 19.62 20.40 7.30
N ALA A 127 18.53 19.72 7.65
CA ALA A 127 18.48 18.27 7.67
C ALA A 127 18.94 17.65 6.35
N ALA A 128 18.48 18.20 5.22
CA ALA A 128 18.88 17.72 3.90
C ALA A 128 20.36 17.99 3.59
N GLU A 129 20.94 19.08 4.10
CA GLU A 129 22.38 19.36 3.96
C GLU A 129 23.23 18.35 4.74
N VAL A 130 22.93 18.13 6.02
CA VAL A 130 23.64 17.15 6.87
C VAL A 130 23.52 15.74 6.30
N LEU A 131 22.34 15.35 5.83
CA LEU A 131 22.13 14.05 5.19
C LEU A 131 22.86 13.95 3.84
N GLY A 132 23.02 15.06 3.12
CA GLY A 132 23.83 15.13 1.89
C GLY A 132 25.30 14.84 2.16
N GLU A 133 25.86 15.38 3.24
CA GLU A 133 27.23 15.07 3.69
C GLU A 133 27.34 13.60 4.09
N ARG A 134 26.43 13.09 4.91
CA ARG A 134 26.37 11.66 5.29
C ARG A 134 26.26 10.72 4.09
N LEU A 135 25.56 11.13 3.02
CA LEU A 135 25.46 10.35 1.80
C LEU A 135 26.82 10.19 1.09
N THR A 136 27.67 11.22 1.16
CA THR A 136 29.04 11.16 0.59
C THR A 136 29.98 10.29 1.42
N GLU A 137 29.71 10.17 2.73
CA GLU A 137 30.47 9.35 3.67
C GLU A 137 29.99 7.90 3.75
N ALA A 138 28.82 7.56 3.17
CA ALA A 138 28.25 6.22 3.26
C ALA A 138 29.17 5.18 2.59
N GLU A 139 29.67 4.24 3.40
CA GLU A 139 30.63 3.23 2.95
C GLU A 139 29.95 1.97 2.37
N ASP A 140 28.72 1.69 2.81
CA ASP A 140 27.95 0.53 2.38
C ASP A 140 26.60 0.89 1.75
N GLU A 141 26.07 -0.03 0.92
CA GLU A 141 24.81 0.17 0.19
C GLU A 141 23.59 0.29 1.13
N ALA A 142 23.61 -0.35 2.30
CA ALA A 142 22.51 -0.32 3.26
C ALA A 142 22.40 1.05 3.96
N GLU A 143 23.53 1.61 4.38
CA GLU A 143 23.63 2.97 4.89
C GLU A 143 23.24 3.98 3.81
N ARG A 144 23.74 3.81 2.59
CA ARG A 144 23.41 4.69 1.47
C ARG A 144 21.90 4.70 1.18
N ALA A 145 21.25 3.54 1.16
CA ALA A 145 19.80 3.43 0.96
C ALA A 145 19.02 4.13 2.10
N ARG A 146 19.43 3.93 3.36
CA ARG A 146 18.80 4.59 4.52
C ARG A 146 18.94 6.11 4.48
N VAL A 147 20.11 6.64 4.13
CA VAL A 147 20.34 8.09 4.01
C VAL A 147 19.55 8.69 2.85
N LEU A 148 19.46 7.99 1.71
CA LEU A 148 18.62 8.40 0.59
C LEU A 148 17.13 8.44 0.97
N ALA A 149 16.63 7.43 1.68
CA ALA A 149 15.25 7.43 2.19
C ALA A 149 15.00 8.63 3.14
N ALA A 150 15.92 8.88 4.08
CA ALA A 150 15.84 10.03 4.99
C ALA A 150 15.88 11.39 4.26
N LEU A 151 16.70 11.53 3.21
CA LEU A 151 16.68 12.70 2.33
C LEU A 151 15.33 12.87 1.66
N GLY A 152 14.77 11.78 1.14
CA GLY A 152 13.44 11.78 0.54
C GLY A 152 12.37 12.30 1.50
N ASP A 153 12.37 11.80 2.74
CA ASP A 153 11.43 12.24 3.79
C ASP A 153 11.62 13.73 4.15
N ALA A 154 12.86 14.20 4.26
CA ALA A 154 13.14 15.61 4.53
C ALA A 154 12.61 16.52 3.41
N TYR A 155 12.84 16.15 2.15
CA TYR A 155 12.34 16.91 1.00
C TYR A 155 10.82 16.85 0.87
N LEU A 156 10.20 15.72 1.20
CA LEU A 156 8.75 15.58 1.20
C LEU A 156 8.12 16.53 2.23
N ARG A 157 8.64 16.52 3.48
CA ARG A 157 8.19 17.43 4.54
C ARG A 157 8.46 18.91 4.25
N ALA A 158 9.45 19.21 3.40
CA ALA A 158 9.74 20.54 2.92
C ALA A 158 8.86 20.98 1.73
N HIS A 159 7.81 20.24 1.39
CA HIS A 159 6.94 20.47 0.24
C HIS A 159 7.66 20.47 -1.12
N ARG A 160 8.66 19.59 -1.26
CA ARG A 160 9.45 19.39 -2.49
C ARG A 160 9.32 17.96 -3.01
N PRO A 161 8.12 17.53 -3.45
CA PRO A 161 7.84 16.13 -3.80
C PRO A 161 8.68 15.61 -4.98
N VAL A 162 9.08 16.46 -5.94
CA VAL A 162 9.92 16.02 -7.07
C VAL A 162 11.32 15.61 -6.61
N ALA A 163 11.90 16.35 -5.65
CA ALA A 163 13.18 15.98 -5.06
C ALA A 163 13.03 14.70 -4.24
N ALA A 164 11.97 14.59 -3.44
CA ALA A 164 11.67 13.39 -2.66
C ALA A 164 11.58 12.13 -3.53
N ILE A 165 10.83 12.18 -4.65
CA ILE A 165 10.70 11.07 -5.61
C ILE A 165 12.07 10.61 -6.13
N ASN A 166 12.98 11.54 -6.43
CA ASN A 166 14.32 11.19 -6.91
C ASN A 166 15.10 10.41 -5.84
N PHE A 167 15.10 10.88 -4.59
CA PHE A 167 15.82 10.20 -3.51
C PHE A 167 15.21 8.84 -3.16
N PHE A 168 13.88 8.74 -3.09
CA PHE A 168 13.20 7.46 -2.89
C PHE A 168 13.46 6.48 -4.05
N GLY A 169 13.52 6.97 -5.30
CA GLY A 169 13.86 6.15 -6.47
C GLY A 169 15.28 5.57 -6.37
N GLN A 170 16.26 6.38 -5.97
CA GLN A 170 17.63 5.91 -5.75
C GLN A 170 17.73 4.90 -4.60
N ALA A 171 17.02 5.14 -3.50
CA ALA A 171 16.95 4.19 -2.39
C ALA A 171 16.35 2.85 -2.85
N LEU A 172 15.22 2.89 -3.57
CA LEU A 172 14.55 1.71 -4.12
C LEU A 172 15.46 0.89 -5.03
N ASP A 173 16.26 1.52 -5.89
CA ASP A 173 17.19 0.82 -6.77
C ASP A 173 18.29 0.08 -5.99
N ILE A 174 18.72 0.60 -4.84
CA ILE A 174 19.65 -0.09 -3.96
C ILE A 174 18.96 -1.28 -3.27
N VAL A 175 17.82 -1.04 -2.64
CA VAL A 175 17.05 -2.06 -1.92
C VAL A 175 16.67 -3.22 -2.85
N ARG A 176 16.31 -2.94 -4.11
CA ARG A 176 16.07 -3.96 -5.15
C ARG A 176 17.28 -4.83 -5.42
N ARG A 177 18.47 -4.24 -5.53
CA ARG A 177 19.71 -5.01 -5.76
C ARG A 177 20.09 -5.87 -4.56
N ARG A 178 19.70 -5.45 -3.35
CA ARG A 178 19.91 -6.20 -2.10
C ARG A 178 18.87 -7.30 -1.87
N GLY A 179 17.73 -7.26 -2.57
CA GLY A 179 16.70 -8.31 -2.50
C GLY A 179 15.77 -8.21 -1.28
N GLU A 180 15.71 -7.06 -0.63
CA GLU A 180 14.94 -6.87 0.62
C GLU A 180 13.48 -6.49 0.28
N VAL A 181 12.61 -7.49 0.12
CA VAL A 181 11.22 -7.31 -0.36
C VAL A 181 10.39 -6.40 0.56
N GLY A 182 10.46 -6.57 1.88
CA GLY A 182 9.79 -5.69 2.84
C GLY A 182 10.24 -4.22 2.75
N GLU A 183 11.54 -3.97 2.61
CA GLU A 183 12.06 -2.60 2.41
C GLU A 183 11.62 -2.00 1.07
N GLN A 184 11.48 -2.81 0.01
CA GLN A 184 10.95 -2.35 -1.28
C GLN A 184 9.49 -1.89 -1.15
N ALA A 185 8.66 -2.63 -0.39
CA ALA A 185 7.27 -2.25 -0.15
C ALA A 185 7.20 -0.88 0.54
N GLY A 186 8.03 -0.66 1.57
CA GLY A 186 8.16 0.65 2.24
C GLY A 186 8.55 1.77 1.28
N MET A 187 9.55 1.57 0.42
CA MET A 187 9.95 2.58 -0.57
C MET A 187 8.83 2.97 -1.54
N PHE A 188 7.99 2.02 -1.95
CA PHE A 188 6.82 2.34 -2.78
C PHE A 188 5.74 3.14 -2.04
N VAL A 189 5.59 2.97 -0.72
CA VAL A 189 4.71 3.82 0.09
C VAL A 189 5.22 5.27 0.11
N HIS A 190 6.51 5.48 0.34
CA HIS A 190 7.11 6.83 0.29
C HIS A 190 6.96 7.49 -1.09
N LEU A 191 7.12 6.73 -2.18
CA LEU A 191 6.86 7.22 -3.54
C LEU A 191 5.39 7.59 -3.77
N ALA A 192 4.44 6.83 -3.21
CA ALA A 192 3.03 7.14 -3.28
C ALA A 192 2.68 8.44 -2.55
N ASP A 193 3.29 8.69 -1.39
CA ASP A 193 3.07 9.92 -0.63
C ASP A 193 3.62 11.15 -1.35
N ALA A 194 4.80 11.04 -1.96
CA ALA A 194 5.34 12.12 -2.79
C ALA A 194 4.54 12.37 -4.07
N ALA A 195 3.99 11.31 -4.70
CA ALA A 195 3.10 11.44 -5.84
C ALA A 195 1.79 12.15 -5.48
N ARG A 196 1.18 11.79 -4.33
CA ARG A 196 -0.02 12.46 -3.81
C ARG A 196 0.21 13.95 -3.58
N GLU A 197 1.32 14.32 -2.95
CA GLU A 197 1.61 15.72 -2.68
C GLU A 197 1.84 16.55 -3.96
N ARG A 198 2.32 15.89 -5.03
CA ARG A 198 2.39 16.48 -6.38
C ARG A 198 1.04 16.54 -7.10
N GLY A 199 -0.01 15.91 -6.58
CA GLY A 199 -1.32 15.79 -7.24
C GLY A 199 -1.35 14.77 -8.38
N ASP A 200 -0.40 13.82 -8.42
CA ASP A 200 -0.34 12.76 -9.43
C ASP A 200 -0.95 11.46 -8.90
N HIS A 201 -2.29 11.39 -8.95
CA HIS A 201 -3.07 10.26 -8.43
C HIS A 201 -2.79 8.95 -9.15
N ALA A 202 -2.45 9.00 -10.44
CA ALA A 202 -2.11 7.83 -11.23
C ALA A 202 -0.78 7.21 -10.76
N ALA A 203 0.24 8.06 -10.53
CA ALA A 203 1.51 7.62 -9.97
C ALA A 203 1.37 7.13 -8.52
N GLU A 204 0.54 7.78 -7.71
CA GLU A 204 0.19 7.33 -6.36
C GLU A 204 -0.43 5.92 -6.39
N GLY A 205 -1.47 5.71 -7.19
CA GLY A 205 -2.15 4.42 -7.30
C GLY A 205 -1.24 3.31 -7.81
N ALA A 206 -0.39 3.60 -8.80
CA ALA A 206 0.59 2.65 -9.31
C ALA A 206 1.61 2.24 -8.23
N ALA A 207 2.11 3.19 -7.45
CA ALA A 207 3.05 2.94 -6.36
C ALA A 207 2.39 2.12 -5.23
N LEU A 208 1.17 2.49 -4.80
CA LEU A 208 0.42 1.74 -3.79
C LEU A 208 0.11 0.31 -4.23
N GLY A 209 -0.29 0.12 -5.49
CA GLY A 209 -0.51 -1.21 -6.06
C GLY A 209 0.74 -2.08 -6.02
N ARG A 210 1.91 -1.51 -6.35
CA ARG A 210 3.20 -2.23 -6.26
C ARG A 210 3.61 -2.54 -4.82
N ALA A 211 3.43 -1.61 -3.90
CA ALA A 211 3.67 -1.86 -2.48
C ALA A 211 2.81 -3.03 -1.98
N ALA A 212 1.54 -3.09 -2.40
CA ALA A 212 0.61 -4.13 -1.96
C ALA A 212 1.01 -5.53 -2.46
N VAL A 213 1.54 -5.65 -3.69
CA VAL A 213 2.13 -6.92 -4.17
C VAL A 213 3.22 -7.37 -3.21
N LEU A 214 4.20 -6.50 -2.97
CA LEU A 214 5.42 -6.83 -2.25
C LEU A 214 5.14 -7.15 -0.78
N ALA A 215 4.22 -6.42 -0.15
CA ALA A 215 3.81 -6.68 1.24
C ALA A 215 3.11 -8.04 1.40
N LEU A 216 2.39 -8.50 0.38
CA LEU A 216 1.76 -9.83 0.38
C LEU A 216 2.77 -10.96 0.08
N GLU A 217 3.79 -10.68 -0.73
CA GLU A 217 4.91 -11.62 -0.98
C GLU A 217 5.78 -11.82 0.27
N ASP A 218 6.05 -10.76 1.04
CA ASP A 218 6.85 -10.79 2.27
C ASP A 218 6.12 -11.47 3.44
N GLY A 219 4.78 -11.43 3.44
CA GLY A 219 3.90 -12.04 4.44
C GLY A 219 3.44 -13.47 4.12
N ALA A 220 3.99 -14.11 3.08
CA ALA A 220 3.72 -15.51 2.77
C ALA A 220 4.53 -16.42 3.72
N PRO A 221 3.89 -17.38 4.43
CA PRO A 221 4.60 -18.34 5.28
C PRO A 221 5.52 -19.28 4.50
#